data_AF-A0A3D3L6X4-F1
#
_entry.id   AF-A0A3D3L6X4-F1
#
_cell.length_a   1.000
_cell.length_b   1.000
_cell.length_c   1.000
_cell.angle_alpha   90.00
_cell.angle_beta   90.00
_cell.angle_gamma   90.00
#
_symmetry.space_group_name_H-M   'P 1'
#
loop_
_entity.id
_entity.type
_entity.pdbx_description
1 polymer ?
#
loop_
_entity_poly.entity_id
_entity_poly.type
_entity_poly.pdbx_seq_one_letter_code
_entity_poly.pdbx_strand_id
1 'polypeptide(L)'
;MPKVNQSEINDVAWRACDTFRGVVDAENYRNYILVMLFWKYMSDVWRDHRDAYLKEFNGDEARVARKLARERFQLPDGCDFYSLYAQRNEADIGERMNVALAGIEEANKAKLEGVFREVDFNSESKLG
;
A
#
# COMPACT_ATOMS: atom_id res chain seq x y z
N MET A 1 2.04 -11.65 -23.76
CA MET A 1 1.82 -11.39 -22.32
C MET A 1 1.38 -12.70 -21.69
N PRO A 2 1.96 -13.13 -20.56
CA PRO A 2 1.50 -14.34 -19.89
C PRO A 2 0.03 -14.15 -19.52
N LYS A 3 -0.80 -15.15 -19.84
CA LYS A 3 -2.22 -15.15 -19.48
C LYS A 3 -2.29 -15.24 -17.96
N VAL A 4 -2.64 -14.12 -17.33
CA VAL A 4 -2.84 -14.07 -15.88
C VAL A 4 -4.03 -14.98 -15.56
N ASN A 5 -3.78 -16.09 -14.86
CA ASN A 5 -4.80 -17.03 -14.45
C ASN A 5 -5.38 -16.56 -13.11
N GLN A 6 -6.67 -16.19 -13.10
CA GLN A 6 -7.35 -15.73 -11.88
C GLN A 6 -7.27 -16.76 -10.75
N SER A 7 -7.29 -18.07 -11.08
CA SER A 7 -7.12 -19.13 -10.08
C SER A 7 -5.77 -19.05 -9.39
N GLU A 8 -4.69 -18.84 -10.13
CA GLU A 8 -3.34 -18.76 -9.58
C GLU A 8 -3.15 -17.51 -8.70
N ILE A 9 -3.75 -16.36 -9.07
CA ILE A 9 -3.75 -15.17 -8.21
C ILE A 9 -4.46 -15.48 -6.90
N ASN A 10 -5.65 -16.07 -6.99
CA ASN A 10 -6.44 -16.40 -5.80
C ASN A 10 -5.69 -17.39 -4.91
N ASP A 11 -5.03 -18.40 -5.48
CA ASP A 11 -4.27 -19.41 -4.73
C ASP A 11 -3.02 -18.81 -4.06
N VAL A 12 -2.34 -17.86 -4.71
CA VAL A 12 -1.20 -17.15 -4.11
C VAL A 12 -1.67 -16.25 -2.96
N ALA A 13 -2.74 -15.48 -3.16
CA ALA A 13 -3.33 -14.65 -2.12
C ALA A 13 -3.82 -15.50 -0.94
N TRP A 14 -4.47 -16.63 -1.21
CA TRP A 14 -4.92 -17.58 -0.19
C TRP A 14 -3.76 -18.14 0.63
N ARG A 15 -2.66 -18.56 0.00
CA ARG A 15 -1.47 -19.06 0.71
C ARG A 15 -0.78 -17.99 1.56
N ALA A 16 -0.73 -16.75 1.08
CA ALA A 16 -0.20 -15.64 1.86
C ALA A 16 -1.06 -15.41 3.12
N CYS A 17 -2.39 -15.44 2.98
CA CYS A 17 -3.32 -15.34 4.11
C CYS A 17 -3.20 -16.52 5.08
N ASP A 18 -2.92 -17.74 4.59
CA ASP A 18 -2.78 -18.93 5.42
C ASP A 18 -1.58 -18.86 6.38
N THR A 19 -0.54 -18.09 6.03
CA THR A 19 0.63 -17.85 6.92
C THR A 19 0.24 -17.07 8.19
N PHE A 20 -0.84 -16.29 8.15
CA PHE A 20 -1.35 -15.53 9.31
C PHE A 20 -2.43 -16.30 10.09
N ARG A 21 -3.00 -17.37 9.52
CA ARG A 21 -4.09 -18.14 10.10
C ARG A 21 -3.57 -19.00 11.24
N GLY A 22 -3.77 -18.54 12.48
CA GLY A 22 -3.40 -19.24 13.71
C GLY A 22 -2.58 -18.42 14.70
N VAL A 23 -2.04 -17.27 14.29
CA VAL A 23 -1.33 -16.31 15.17
C VAL A 23 -2.25 -15.14 15.54
N VAL A 24 -3.16 -14.76 14.65
CA VAL A 24 -4.09 -13.62 14.81
C VAL A 24 -5.54 -14.05 14.55
N ASP A 25 -6.49 -13.46 15.30
CA ASP A 25 -7.92 -13.69 15.11
C ASP A 25 -8.40 -13.37 13.69
N ALA A 26 -9.42 -14.10 13.23
CA ALA A 26 -9.87 -14.10 11.84
C ALA A 26 -10.32 -12.72 11.32
N GLU A 27 -10.95 -11.94 12.20
CA GLU A 27 -11.48 -10.62 11.86
C GLU A 27 -10.34 -9.58 11.78
N ASN A 28 -9.38 -9.66 12.69
CA ASN A 28 -8.24 -8.75 12.75
C ASN A 28 -7.32 -8.95 11.54
N TYR A 29 -6.89 -10.19 11.23
CA TYR A 29 -5.93 -10.41 10.12
C TYR A 29 -6.49 -9.91 8.78
N ARG A 30 -7.82 -10.06 8.57
CA ARG A 30 -8.48 -9.62 7.34
C ARG A 30 -8.29 -8.13 7.12
N ASN A 31 -8.45 -7.31 8.16
CA ASN A 31 -8.31 -5.86 8.05
C ASN A 31 -6.86 -5.47 7.70
N TYR A 32 -5.87 -6.09 8.34
CA TYR A 32 -4.44 -5.86 8.02
C TYR A 32 -4.10 -6.24 6.58
N ILE A 33 -4.51 -7.43 6.12
CA ILE A 33 -4.21 -7.89 4.76
C ILE A 33 -4.89 -6.99 3.73
N LEU A 34 -6.16 -6.62 3.92
CA LEU A 34 -6.87 -5.76 2.98
C LEU A 34 -6.23 -4.37 2.88
N VAL A 35 -5.81 -3.77 4.00
CA VAL A 35 -5.08 -2.49 3.98
C VAL A 35 -3.74 -2.63 3.27
N MET A 36 -2.99 -3.69 3.54
CA MET A 36 -1.71 -3.95 2.88
C MET A 36 -1.86 -4.13 1.37
N LEU A 37 -2.86 -4.89 0.92
CA LEU A 37 -3.15 -5.08 -0.50
C LEU A 37 -3.59 -3.77 -1.16
N PHE A 38 -4.43 -2.99 -0.48
CA PHE A 38 -4.88 -1.69 -0.98
C PHE A 38 -3.72 -0.70 -1.12
N TRP A 39 -2.85 -0.63 -0.11
CA TRP A 39 -1.66 0.22 -0.13
C TRP A 39 -0.67 -0.19 -1.23
N LYS A 40 -0.42 -1.50 -1.37
CA LYS A 40 0.41 -2.05 -2.46
C LYS A 40 -0.18 -1.69 -3.83
N TYR A 41 -1.48 -1.87 -4.00
CA TYR A 41 -2.19 -1.51 -5.23
C TYR A 41 -2.03 -0.02 -5.56
N MET A 42 -2.26 0.87 -4.59
CA MET A 42 -2.07 2.31 -4.79
C MET A 42 -0.64 2.65 -5.22
N SER A 43 0.34 2.04 -4.56
CA SER A 43 1.77 2.25 -4.85
C SER A 43 2.14 1.76 -6.25
N ASP A 44 1.58 0.62 -6.68
CA ASP A 44 1.78 0.07 -8.02
C ASP A 44 1.22 0.99 -9.10
N VAL A 45 -0.05 1.38 -8.96
CA VAL A 45 -0.71 2.27 -9.92
C VAL A 45 0.04 3.60 -10.03
N TRP A 46 0.45 4.17 -8.90
CA TRP A 46 1.16 5.45 -8.88
C TRP A 46 2.53 5.36 -9.57
N ARG A 47 3.29 4.29 -9.30
CA ARG A 47 4.58 4.04 -9.97
C ARG A 47 4.40 3.83 -11.48
N ASP A 48 3.44 3.00 -11.87
CA ASP A 48 3.18 2.70 -13.29
C ASP A 48 2.78 3.97 -14.06
N HIS A 49 1.95 4.83 -13.45
CA HIS A 49 1.60 6.13 -14.02
C HIS A 49 2.79 7.08 -14.08
N ARG A 50 3.60 7.16 -13.02
CA ARG A 50 4.84 7.97 -13.01
C ARG A 50 5.78 7.54 -14.15
N ASP A 51 6.02 6.24 -14.30
CA ASP A 51 6.88 5.69 -15.35
C ASP A 51 6.32 5.95 -16.75
N ALA A 52 5.00 5.88 -16.92
CA ALA A 52 4.34 6.22 -18.17
C ALA A 52 4.50 7.71 -18.50
N TYR A 53 4.31 8.60 -17.52
CA TYR A 53 4.45 10.05 -17.72
C TYR A 53 5.90 10.46 -17.97
N LEU A 54 6.87 9.83 -17.30
CA LEU A 54 8.29 10.06 -17.58
C LEU A 54 8.64 9.74 -19.03
N LYS A 55 8.08 8.65 -19.58
CA LYS A 55 8.25 8.29 -20.99
C LYS A 55 7.53 9.28 -21.91
N GLU A 56 6.30 9.68 -21.58
CA GLU A 56 5.50 10.63 -22.36
C GLU A 56 6.16 12.01 -22.47
N PHE A 57 6.79 12.47 -21.39
CA PHE A 57 7.38 13.81 -21.31
C PHE A 57 8.91 13.82 -21.43
N ASN A 58 9.52 12.75 -21.94
CA ASN A 58 10.98 12.62 -22.11
C ASN A 58 11.79 13.00 -20.85
N GLY A 59 11.30 12.60 -19.67
CA GLY A 59 11.96 12.86 -18.40
C GLY A 59 11.73 14.26 -17.79
N ASP A 60 10.82 15.08 -18.34
CA ASP A 60 10.44 16.37 -17.73
C ASP A 60 9.64 16.16 -16.43
N GLU A 61 10.37 16.09 -15.30
CA GLU A 61 9.82 15.88 -13.95
C GLU A 61 8.75 16.92 -13.57
N ALA A 62 8.85 18.17 -14.06
CA ALA A 62 7.86 19.20 -13.73
C ALA A 62 6.50 18.92 -14.38
N ARG A 63 6.49 18.37 -15.60
CA ARG A 63 5.25 17.93 -16.27
C ARG A 63 4.69 16.66 -15.64
N VAL A 64 5.57 15.72 -15.29
CA VAL A 64 5.18 14.48 -14.59
C VAL A 64 4.50 14.81 -13.27
N ALA A 65 5.12 15.65 -12.43
CA ALA A 65 4.55 16.08 -11.15
C ALA A 65 3.17 16.74 -11.31
N ARG A 66 2.98 17.59 -12.33
CA ARG A 66 1.67 18.21 -12.62
C ARG A 66 0.60 17.20 -13.00
N LYS A 67 0.96 16.11 -13.68
CA LYS A 67 0.02 15.05 -14.08
C LYS A 67 -0.29 14.13 -12.90
N LEU A 68 0.72 13.77 -12.10
CA LEU A 68 0.56 13.01 -10.86
C LEU A 68 -0.29 13.74 -9.82
N ALA A 69 -0.19 15.07 -9.73
CA ALA A 69 -1.04 15.89 -8.86
C ALA A 69 -2.54 15.83 -9.21
N ARG A 70 -2.89 15.29 -10.39
CA ARG A 70 -4.28 15.09 -10.84
C ARG A 70 -4.75 13.65 -10.68
N GLU A 71 -3.89 12.76 -10.22
CA GLU A 71 -4.24 11.37 -9.97
C GLU A 71 -5.34 11.23 -8.91
N ARG A 72 -6.09 10.14 -9.02
CA ARG A 72 -7.21 9.87 -8.12
C ARG A 72 -6.76 9.83 -6.67
N PHE A 73 -5.59 9.25 -6.41
CA PHE A 73 -4.98 9.21 -5.10
C PHE A 73 -3.61 9.87 -5.14
N GLN A 74 -3.36 10.73 -4.17
CA GLN A 74 -2.06 11.34 -3.94
C GLN A 74 -1.23 10.43 -3.04
N LEU A 75 0.03 10.20 -3.39
CA LEU A 75 0.94 9.37 -2.61
C LEU A 75 2.12 10.26 -2.20
N PRO A 76 2.17 10.73 -0.94
CA PRO A 76 3.30 11.54 -0.48
C PRO A 76 4.62 10.77 -0.56
N ASP A 77 5.72 11.52 -0.69
CA ASP A 77 7.05 10.94 -0.73
C ASP A 77 7.34 10.08 0.50
N GLY A 78 7.91 8.90 0.29
CA GLY A 78 8.23 7.95 1.37
C GLY A 78 7.03 7.20 1.95
N CYS A 79 5.80 7.51 1.53
CA CYS A 79 4.60 6.79 1.98
C CYS A 79 4.23 5.62 1.06
N ASP A 80 4.98 5.35 0.00
CA ASP A 80 4.72 4.23 -0.89
C ASP A 80 5.19 2.90 -0.29
N PHE A 81 4.56 1.81 -0.71
CA PHE A 81 4.87 0.47 -0.23
C PHE A 81 6.36 0.10 -0.37
N TYR A 82 7.04 0.54 -1.43
CA TYR A 82 8.43 0.16 -1.69
C TYR A 82 9.41 0.85 -0.75
N SER A 83 9.13 2.11 -0.38
CA SER A 83 9.88 2.84 0.64
C SER A 83 9.89 2.08 1.97
N LEU A 84 8.76 1.51 2.38
CA LEU A 84 8.66 0.75 3.62
C LEU A 84 9.16 -0.69 3.46
N TYR A 85 8.95 -1.31 2.30
CA TYR A 85 9.49 -2.65 2.02
C TYR A 85 11.02 -2.69 2.09
N ALA A 86 11.70 -1.62 1.68
CA ALA A 86 13.15 -1.47 1.83
C ALA A 86 13.60 -1.49 3.30
N GLN A 87 12.74 -1.05 4.22
CA GLN A 87 12.96 -0.92 5.66
C GLN A 87 12.28 -2.02 6.48
N ARG A 88 11.81 -3.10 5.84
CA ARG A 88 10.98 -4.15 6.48
C ARG A 88 11.62 -4.88 7.67
N ASN A 89 12.93 -4.74 7.86
CA ASN A 89 13.67 -5.35 8.96
C ASN A 89 14.01 -4.36 10.08
N GLU A 90 13.59 -3.10 9.96
CA GLU A 90 13.79 -2.10 11.00
C GLU A 90 12.88 -2.38 12.20
N ALA A 91 13.39 -2.14 13.41
CA ALA A 91 12.66 -2.44 14.64
C ALA A 91 11.38 -1.60 14.81
N ASP A 92 11.34 -0.42 14.19
CA ASP A 92 10.23 0.52 14.23
C ASP A 92 9.34 0.45 12.97
N ILE A 93 9.39 -0.65 12.20
CA ILE A 93 8.64 -0.79 10.95
C ILE A 93 7.13 -0.56 11.13
N GLY A 94 6.53 -1.02 12.24
CA GLY A 94 5.11 -0.82 12.51
C GLY A 94 4.73 0.67 12.64
N GLU A 95 5.55 1.45 13.35
CA GLU A 95 5.37 2.90 13.46
C GLU A 95 5.52 3.58 12.08
N ARG A 96 6.53 3.19 11.30
CA ARG A 96 6.73 3.74 9.96
C ARG A 96 5.55 3.46 9.03
N MET A 97 4.95 2.28 9.14
CA MET A 97 3.75 1.92 8.39
C MET A 97 2.55 2.76 8.82
N ASN A 98 2.33 2.92 10.12
CA ASN A 98 1.26 3.77 10.66
C ASN A 98 1.40 5.23 10.20
N VAL A 99 2.60 5.80 10.25
CA VAL A 99 2.90 7.15 9.77
C VAL A 99 2.63 7.29 8.27
N ALA A 100 3.05 6.31 7.48
CA ALA A 100 2.82 6.31 6.04
C ALA A 100 1.31 6.28 5.70
N LEU A 101 0.54 5.41 6.37
CA LEU A 101 -0.91 5.34 6.18
C LEU A 101 -1.62 6.63 6.60
N ALA A 102 -1.21 7.26 7.70
CA ALA A 102 -1.73 8.55 8.11
C ALA A 102 -1.41 9.66 7.09
N GLY A 103 -0.20 9.66 6.52
CA GLY A 103 0.18 10.58 5.44
C GLY A 103 -0.66 10.39 4.18
N ILE A 104 -0.95 9.14 3.82
CA ILE A 104 -1.86 8.82 2.71
C ILE A 104 -3.29 9.28 3.02
N GLU A 105 -3.80 9.04 4.23
CA GLU A 105 -5.15 9.48 4.62
C GLU A 105 -5.29 10.99 4.53
N GLU A 106 -4.34 11.75 5.08
CA GLU A 106 -4.38 13.22 5.08
C GLU A 106 -4.31 13.79 3.65
N ALA A 107 -3.43 13.25 2.80
CA ALA A 107 -3.33 13.67 1.40
C ALA A 107 -4.59 13.35 0.57
N ASN A 108 -5.46 12.45 1.07
CA ASN A 108 -6.65 11.96 0.36
C ASN A 108 -7.92 12.05 1.21
N LYS A 109 -7.98 12.99 2.15
CA LYS A 109 -9.02 13.06 3.20
C LYS A 109 -10.44 12.90 2.69
N ALA A 110 -10.78 13.55 1.58
CA ALA A 110 -12.11 13.48 0.96
C ALA A 110 -12.54 12.06 0.52
N LYS A 111 -11.61 11.09 0.43
CA LYS A 111 -11.87 9.73 -0.05
C LYS A 111 -11.48 8.65 0.96
N LEU A 112 -10.47 8.90 1.79
CA LEU A 112 -9.86 7.90 2.67
C LEU A 112 -10.05 8.17 4.17
N GLU A 113 -10.78 9.22 4.54
CA GLU A 113 -11.05 9.51 5.95
C GLU A 113 -11.69 8.29 6.65
N GLY A 114 -11.02 7.81 7.69
CA GLY A 114 -11.47 6.68 8.49
C GLY A 114 -11.18 5.29 7.93
N VAL A 115 -10.59 5.19 6.73
CA VAL A 115 -10.34 3.90 6.07
C VAL A 115 -9.28 3.05 6.80
N PHE A 116 -8.28 3.69 7.42
CA PHE A 116 -7.17 2.98 8.08
C PHE A 116 -7.28 2.88 9.60
N ARG A 117 -8.38 3.32 10.22
CA ARG A 117 -8.50 3.40 11.69
C ARG A 117 -8.52 2.05 12.40
N GLU A 118 -8.89 0.98 11.70
CA GLU A 118 -9.00 -0.36 12.28
C GLU A 118 -7.66 -1.10 12.39
N VAL A 119 -6.61 -0.59 11.72
CA VAL A 119 -5.28 -1.20 11.71
C VAL A 119 -4.29 -0.36 12.50
N ASP A 120 -3.51 -1.03 13.33
CA ASP A 120 -2.36 -0.46 14.03
C ASP A 120 -1.22 -1.49 13.99
N PHE A 121 -0.17 -1.19 13.23
CA PHE A 121 0.95 -2.11 13.03
C PHE A 121 1.89 -2.22 14.24
N ASN A 122 1.65 -1.46 15.32
CA ASN A 122 2.31 -1.60 16.62
C ASN A 122 1.42 -2.29 17.66
N SER A 123 0.20 -2.71 17.31
CA SER A 123 -0.73 -3.31 18.26
C SER A 123 -0.35 -4.75 18.60
N GLU A 124 0.40 -4.95 19.67
CA GLU A 124 0.74 -6.28 20.21
C GLU A 124 -0.53 -7.12 20.48
N SER A 125 -1.58 -6.51 21.05
CA SER A 125 -2.84 -7.21 21.35
C SER A 125 -3.61 -7.70 20.12
N LYS A 126 -3.42 -7.06 18.96
CA LYS A 126 -4.06 -7.47 17.68
C LYS A 126 -3.14 -8.34 16.82
N LEU A 127 -1.82 -8.30 17.03
CA LEU A 127 -0.83 -9.00 16.20
C LEU A 127 -0.23 -10.24 16.86
N GLY A 128 -0.43 -10.42 18.17
CA GLY A 128 0.02 -11.59 18.94
C GLY A 128 1.25 -11.29 19.79
#